data_AF-A0A7W0F966-F1
#
_entry.id   AF-A0A7W0F966-F1
#
_cell.length_a   1.000
_cell.length_b   1.000
_cell.length_c   1.000
_cell.angle_alpha   90.00
_cell.angle_beta   90.00
_cell.angle_gamma   90.00
#
_symmetry.space_group_name_H-M   'P 1'
#
loop_
_entity.id
_entity.type
_entity.pdbx_description
1 polymer ?
#
loop_
_entity_poly.entity_id
_entity_poly.type
_entity_poly.pdbx_seq_one_letter_code
_entity_poly.pdbx_strand_id
1 'polypeptide(L)'
;MEKMPNKKIAVLSFPYHNGLINDGSSIVQERLTTYFVETGKVEVIERKLLDKIIGEMKLKVTGVIDKNDTQKLGKILGVGAIVTGTLNDVSAKKTEVNARIIQTETGKIFAAGRAKIKRTWNNSPVKPDPPPKPPKPKDNLSGSPLIQMAILLDTSGSMQGLINQARSQIWKIVNELASSEKDGNNPLIQLALYEYGNDRISRDENYLRQLLPFSADLDIVSEKLFSLTTNGGSEYCGAVIMDAADNLQWDKGADVYKVIFIAGNEPFTQGTVNYTDAIAAAKKKDIFVNTIFCGRRQQGIATGWQDGALLAGGDYLSIDQRARIVAIQAPQDEEIGRLGRELNDTFIFYGGKGAVAKKEQEAQDKNVVALKESGSYLQRALFKAKAQYSSNVSGDLVNAVKEEKIKLKDIKKEELPPELQKMDKEELEKYVQDKISERKKIQDKISNLNDERRKYVADERKKQAGASGEQTLDQAVSEAVRTQAEKKKFKFKSE
;
A
#
# COMPACT_ATOMS: atom_id res chain seq x y z
N MET A 1 -3.31 15.38 -49.23
CA MET A 1 -4.27 14.53 -48.47
C MET A 1 -5.61 14.31 -49.20
N GLU A 2 -5.84 14.87 -50.39
CA GLU A 2 -7.10 14.69 -51.17
C GLU A 2 -7.42 13.25 -51.62
N LYS A 3 -6.55 12.27 -51.36
CA LYS A 3 -6.71 10.86 -51.78
C LYS A 3 -6.94 9.86 -50.63
N MET A 4 -7.22 10.30 -49.41
CA MET A 4 -7.56 9.40 -48.29
C MET A 4 -9.09 9.29 -48.13
N PRO A 5 -9.70 8.10 -48.35
CA PRO A 5 -11.15 7.92 -48.26
C PRO A 5 -11.68 8.06 -46.82
N ASN A 6 -10.89 7.65 -45.82
CA ASN A 6 -11.18 7.89 -44.41
C ASN A 6 -10.22 8.97 -43.87
N LYS A 7 -10.77 10.14 -43.54
CA LYS A 7 -10.02 11.30 -43.01
C LYS A 7 -9.86 11.28 -41.49
N LYS A 8 -10.33 10.23 -40.79
CA LYS A 8 -10.10 10.04 -39.36
C LYS A 8 -8.68 9.59 -39.10
N ILE A 9 -8.00 10.27 -38.18
CA ILE A 9 -6.62 9.97 -37.79
C ILE A 9 -6.48 9.79 -36.27
N ALA A 10 -5.53 8.95 -35.87
CA ALA A 10 -5.07 8.86 -34.48
C ALA A 10 -3.64 9.39 -34.37
N VAL A 11 -3.38 10.28 -33.41
CA VAL A 11 -2.03 10.76 -33.11
C VAL A 11 -1.52 10.00 -31.88
N LEU A 12 -0.49 9.19 -32.07
CA LEU A 12 0.10 8.37 -31.02
C LEU A 12 1.26 9.09 -30.32
N SER A 13 1.73 8.50 -29.23
CA SER A 13 2.89 9.01 -28.48
C SER A 13 4.17 9.01 -29.34
N PHE A 14 5.04 9.99 -29.07
CA PHE A 14 6.33 10.19 -29.70
C PHE A 14 7.47 9.84 -28.71
N PRO A 15 7.85 8.56 -28.57
CA PRO A 15 8.95 8.19 -27.68
C PRO A 15 10.30 8.71 -28.20
N TYR A 16 11.28 8.77 -27.32
CA TYR A 16 12.67 9.03 -27.72
C TYR A 16 13.24 7.83 -28.46
N HIS A 17 14.34 8.02 -29.19
CA HIS A 17 15.00 6.96 -29.95
C HIS A 17 15.39 5.72 -29.11
N ASN A 18 15.50 5.86 -27.78
CA ASN A 18 15.79 4.80 -26.83
C ASN A 18 14.54 4.18 -26.18
N GLY A 19 13.33 4.52 -26.65
CA GLY A 19 12.06 4.03 -26.13
C GLY A 19 11.54 4.75 -24.89
N LEU A 20 12.24 5.76 -24.36
CA LEU A 20 11.76 6.56 -23.24
C LEU A 20 10.55 7.42 -23.64
N ILE A 21 9.59 7.55 -22.74
CA ILE A 21 8.44 8.45 -22.86
C ILE A 21 8.55 9.45 -21.73
N ASN A 22 8.45 10.75 -22.03
CA ASN A 22 8.45 11.82 -21.03
C ASN A 22 7.54 12.97 -21.45
N ASP A 23 7.58 14.10 -20.73
CA ASP A 23 6.80 15.31 -21.06
C ASP A 23 6.94 15.75 -22.51
N GLY A 24 8.12 15.61 -23.11
CA GLY A 24 8.32 15.90 -24.53
C GLY A 24 7.45 15.03 -25.44
N SER A 25 7.28 13.76 -25.11
CA SER A 25 6.44 12.82 -25.87
C SER A 25 4.98 13.24 -25.86
N SER A 26 4.46 13.64 -24.71
CA SER A 26 3.06 14.08 -24.57
C SER A 26 2.84 15.48 -25.15
N ILE A 27 3.78 16.42 -24.95
CA ILE A 27 3.70 17.78 -25.49
C ILE A 27 3.73 17.78 -27.01
N VAL A 28 4.58 16.96 -27.63
CA VAL A 28 4.64 16.86 -29.09
C VAL A 28 3.39 16.21 -29.65
N GLN A 29 2.88 15.16 -29.00
CA GLN A 29 1.60 14.54 -29.37
C GLN A 29 0.45 15.55 -29.30
N GLU A 30 0.37 16.34 -28.22
CA GLU A 30 -0.68 17.34 -28.02
C GLU A 30 -0.60 18.43 -29.09
N ARG A 31 0.59 19.00 -29.34
CA ARG A 31 0.80 20.02 -30.38
C ARG A 31 0.40 19.53 -31.77
N LEU A 32 0.71 18.28 -32.10
CA LEU A 32 0.31 17.71 -33.38
C LEU A 32 -1.19 17.47 -33.44
N THR A 33 -1.80 16.99 -32.35
CA THR A 33 -3.26 16.87 -32.24
C THR A 33 -3.94 18.22 -32.47
N THR A 34 -3.53 19.26 -31.75
CA THR A 34 -4.05 20.62 -31.91
C THR A 34 -3.86 21.11 -33.34
N TYR A 35 -2.66 20.97 -33.91
CA TYR A 35 -2.38 21.37 -35.28
C TYR A 35 -3.32 20.69 -36.29
N PHE A 36 -3.54 19.38 -36.17
CA PHE A 36 -4.44 18.66 -37.08
C PHE A 36 -5.90 19.10 -36.93
N VAL A 37 -6.37 19.34 -35.70
CA VAL A 37 -7.71 19.86 -35.43
C VAL A 37 -7.88 21.27 -36.03
N GLU A 38 -6.92 22.16 -35.80
CA GLU A 38 -6.94 23.54 -36.31
C GLU A 38 -6.93 23.61 -37.84
N THR A 39 -6.28 22.64 -38.50
CA THR A 39 -6.29 22.61 -39.98
C THR A 39 -7.68 22.35 -40.57
N GLY A 40 -8.60 21.74 -39.81
CA GLY A 40 -9.94 21.35 -40.27
C GLY A 40 -9.98 20.32 -41.41
N LYS A 41 -8.83 19.73 -41.79
CA LYS A 41 -8.71 18.83 -42.96
C LYS A 41 -8.91 17.35 -42.62
N VAL A 42 -8.84 17.01 -41.33
CA VAL A 42 -8.90 15.63 -40.80
C VAL A 42 -9.72 15.62 -39.50
N GLU A 43 -10.32 14.48 -39.20
CA GLU A 43 -10.98 14.24 -37.90
C GLU A 43 -9.98 13.54 -36.97
N VAL A 44 -9.73 14.09 -35.77
CA VAL A 44 -8.75 13.52 -34.84
C VAL A 44 -9.48 12.82 -33.70
N ILE A 45 -9.06 11.58 -33.38
CA ILE A 45 -9.61 10.84 -32.24
C ILE A 45 -9.06 11.39 -30.92
N GLU A 46 -9.95 11.53 -29.93
CA GLU A 46 -9.60 11.99 -28.60
C GLU A 46 -8.60 11.04 -27.91
N ARG A 47 -7.56 11.63 -27.31
CA ARG A 47 -6.49 10.95 -26.61
C ARG A 47 -6.97 9.95 -25.54
N LYS A 48 -7.95 10.32 -24.72
CA LYS A 48 -8.45 9.43 -23.64
C LYS A 48 -9.03 8.13 -24.18
N LEU A 49 -9.66 8.17 -25.35
CA LEU A 49 -10.18 6.99 -26.02
C LEU A 49 -9.04 6.13 -26.59
N LEU A 50 -7.99 6.76 -27.12
CA LEU A 50 -6.78 6.07 -27.58
C LEU A 50 -6.06 5.35 -26.45
N ASP A 51 -5.83 6.01 -25.32
CA ASP A 51 -5.09 5.45 -24.18
C ASP A 51 -5.82 4.24 -23.58
N LYS A 52 -7.16 4.30 -23.49
CA LYS A 52 -7.99 3.16 -23.06
C LYS A 52 -7.82 1.94 -23.99
N ILE A 53 -7.90 2.16 -25.30
CA ILE A 53 -7.85 1.09 -26.30
C ILE A 53 -6.44 0.49 -26.38
N ILE A 54 -5.38 1.30 -26.33
CA ILE A 54 -3.99 0.83 -26.33
C ILE A 54 -3.68 0.03 -25.06
N GLY A 55 -4.18 0.48 -23.90
CA GLY A 55 -4.05 -0.22 -22.62
C GLY A 55 -4.69 -1.60 -22.62
N GLU A 56 -5.89 -1.73 -23.20
CA GLU A 56 -6.58 -3.01 -23.35
C GLU A 56 -5.84 -3.99 -24.28
N MET A 57 -5.13 -3.48 -25.30
CA MET A 57 -4.41 -4.30 -26.28
C MET A 57 -3.01 -4.76 -25.84
N LYS A 58 -2.49 -4.29 -24.68
CA LYS A 58 -1.11 -4.56 -24.21
C LYS A 58 -0.03 -4.34 -25.28
N LEU A 59 -0.24 -3.35 -26.17
CA LEU A 59 0.71 -3.06 -27.26
C LEU A 59 2.02 -2.52 -26.70
N LYS A 60 3.15 -2.98 -27.25
CA LYS A 60 4.50 -2.52 -26.85
C LYS A 60 4.64 -1.04 -27.21
N VAL A 61 4.80 -0.18 -26.21
CA VAL A 61 4.97 1.28 -26.39
C VAL A 61 6.40 1.63 -26.83
N THR A 62 6.99 0.86 -27.75
CA THR A 62 8.39 0.98 -28.16
C THR A 62 8.59 1.90 -29.37
N GLY A 63 7.55 2.61 -29.83
CA GLY A 63 7.61 3.49 -31.01
C GLY A 63 7.81 2.76 -32.35
N VAL A 64 7.90 1.44 -32.32
CA VAL A 64 7.98 0.56 -33.48
C VAL A 64 6.63 -0.15 -33.61
N ILE A 65 5.74 0.44 -34.40
CA ILE A 65 4.45 -0.17 -34.76
C ILE A 65 4.67 -0.91 -36.07
N ASP A 66 4.42 -2.22 -36.07
CA ASP A 66 4.50 -3.01 -37.29
C ASP A 66 3.22 -2.86 -38.14
N LYS A 67 3.23 -3.44 -39.34
CA LYS A 67 2.08 -3.39 -40.26
C LYS A 67 0.82 -4.02 -39.65
N ASN A 68 0.96 -5.08 -38.86
CA ASN A 68 -0.18 -5.78 -38.26
C ASN A 68 -0.82 -4.95 -37.16
N ASP A 69 0.00 -4.31 -36.32
CA ASP A 69 -0.46 -3.42 -35.25
C ASP A 69 -1.15 -2.18 -35.84
N THR A 70 -0.61 -1.62 -36.94
CA THR A 70 -1.22 -0.49 -37.65
C THR A 70 -2.62 -0.86 -38.20
N GLN A 71 -2.75 -2.04 -38.81
CA GLN A 71 -4.04 -2.52 -39.34
C GLN A 71 -5.05 -2.80 -38.23
N LYS A 72 -4.62 -3.39 -37.12
CA LYS A 72 -5.49 -3.65 -35.95
C LYS A 72 -5.99 -2.35 -35.32
N LEU A 73 -5.09 -1.40 -35.07
CA LEU A 73 -5.45 -0.08 -34.56
C LEU A 73 -6.42 0.64 -35.51
N GLY A 74 -6.18 0.56 -36.81
CA GLY A 74 -7.11 1.07 -37.82
C GLY A 74 -8.53 0.54 -37.70
N LYS A 75 -8.67 -0.78 -37.56
CA LYS A 75 -9.98 -1.44 -37.43
C LYS A 75 -10.70 -1.10 -36.12
N ILE A 76 -9.97 -1.07 -35.01
CA ILE A 76 -10.56 -0.84 -33.68
C ILE A 76 -10.93 0.63 -33.50
N LEU A 77 -10.04 1.54 -33.93
CA LEU A 77 -10.24 2.97 -33.79
C LEU A 77 -11.10 3.56 -34.91
N GLY A 78 -11.30 2.84 -36.02
CA GLY A 78 -12.00 3.35 -37.19
C GLY A 78 -11.26 4.47 -37.91
N VAL A 79 -9.91 4.48 -37.84
CA VAL A 79 -9.05 5.51 -38.45
C VAL A 79 -8.46 5.05 -39.78
N GLY A 80 -8.37 5.98 -40.73
CA GLY A 80 -7.74 5.76 -42.04
C GLY A 80 -6.22 5.93 -42.01
N ALA A 81 -5.70 6.65 -41.02
CA ALA A 81 -4.27 6.82 -40.82
C ALA A 81 -3.88 6.99 -39.35
N ILE A 82 -2.62 6.67 -39.05
CA ILE A 82 -2.00 6.86 -37.75
C ILE A 82 -0.81 7.79 -37.91
N VAL A 83 -0.69 8.76 -37.00
CA VAL A 83 0.48 9.64 -36.88
C VAL A 83 1.33 9.17 -35.72
N THR A 84 2.60 8.87 -35.97
CA THR A 84 3.56 8.42 -34.96
C THR A 84 4.96 8.89 -35.32
N GLY A 85 5.93 8.75 -34.41
CA GLY A 85 7.26 9.27 -34.63
C GLY A 85 8.22 9.08 -33.47
N THR A 86 9.35 9.78 -33.52
CA THR A 86 10.36 9.74 -32.46
C THR A 86 10.91 11.13 -32.15
N LEU A 87 11.37 11.29 -30.90
CA LEU A 87 12.09 12.46 -30.43
C LEU A 87 13.58 12.17 -30.34
N ASN A 88 14.40 13.17 -30.67
CA ASN A 88 15.84 13.13 -30.50
C ASN A 88 16.36 14.49 -30.03
N ASP A 89 16.91 14.55 -28.82
CA ASP A 89 17.48 15.78 -28.28
C ASP A 89 18.81 16.09 -28.97
N VAL A 90 18.83 17.14 -29.79
CA VAL A 90 20.03 17.57 -30.53
C VAL A 90 20.93 18.46 -29.66
N SER A 91 20.34 19.13 -28.66
CA SER A 91 21.05 19.91 -27.63
C SER A 91 20.14 20.16 -26.44
N ALA A 92 20.67 20.71 -25.34
CA ALA A 92 19.88 21.06 -24.14
C ALA A 92 18.65 21.96 -24.41
N LYS A 93 18.62 22.71 -25.52
CA LYS A 93 17.53 23.65 -25.85
C LYS A 93 16.77 23.29 -27.14
N LYS A 94 17.14 22.21 -27.84
CA LYS A 94 16.56 21.86 -29.15
C LYS A 94 16.31 20.37 -29.26
N THR A 95 15.09 20.01 -29.63
CA THR A 95 14.69 18.62 -29.91
C THR A 95 14.30 18.50 -31.38
N GLU A 96 14.76 17.44 -32.03
CA GLU A 96 14.30 17.03 -33.34
C GLU A 96 13.11 16.09 -33.19
N VAL A 97 12.02 16.43 -33.87
CA VAL A 97 10.81 15.61 -33.99
C VAL A 97 10.84 14.95 -35.37
N ASN A 98 10.81 13.63 -35.39
CA ASN A 98 10.59 12.84 -36.59
C ASN A 98 9.16 12.32 -36.56
N ALA A 99 8.33 12.64 -37.55
CA ALA A 99 6.94 12.22 -37.62
C ALA A 99 6.66 11.49 -38.94
N ARG A 100 5.75 10.52 -38.90
CA ARG A 100 5.26 9.78 -40.06
C ARG A 100 3.76 9.52 -39.95
N ILE A 101 3.09 9.57 -41.08
CA ILE A 101 1.69 9.23 -41.25
C ILE A 101 1.64 7.87 -41.95
N ILE A 102 0.99 6.89 -41.33
CA ILE A 102 0.90 5.52 -41.83
C ILE A 102 -0.55 5.24 -42.17
N GLN A 103 -0.82 4.82 -43.41
CA GLN A 103 -2.16 4.39 -43.82
C GLN A 103 -2.49 3.06 -43.14
N THR A 104 -3.62 2.99 -42.44
CA THR A 104 -3.95 1.82 -41.61
C THR A 104 -4.24 0.57 -42.41
N GLU A 105 -4.93 0.70 -43.55
CA GLU A 105 -5.28 -0.44 -44.41
C GLU A 105 -4.05 -1.15 -44.98
N THR A 106 -3.04 -0.39 -45.40
CA THR A 106 -1.90 -0.92 -46.15
C THR A 106 -0.62 -1.03 -45.31
N GLY A 107 -0.56 -0.32 -44.18
CA GLY A 107 0.65 -0.12 -43.37
C GLY A 107 1.73 0.72 -44.07
N LYS A 108 1.42 1.36 -45.21
CA LYS A 108 2.39 2.18 -45.95
C LYS A 108 2.52 3.57 -45.31
N ILE A 109 3.75 4.07 -45.23
CA ILE A 109 4.01 5.45 -44.84
C ILE A 109 3.51 6.35 -45.98
N PHE A 110 2.50 7.17 -45.69
CA PHE A 110 1.90 8.12 -46.60
C PHE A 110 2.70 9.42 -46.70
N ALA A 111 3.25 9.88 -45.57
CA ALA A 111 4.10 11.05 -45.50
C ALA A 111 5.03 10.93 -44.29
N ALA A 112 6.21 11.55 -44.36
CA ALA A 112 7.12 11.70 -43.24
C ALA A 112 7.68 13.13 -43.22
N GLY A 113 7.97 13.64 -42.03
CA GLY A 113 8.49 14.98 -41.82
C GLY A 113 9.45 15.02 -40.65
N ARG A 114 10.35 16.00 -40.67
CA ARG A 114 11.30 16.27 -39.61
C ARG A 114 11.33 17.75 -39.31
N ALA A 115 11.34 18.11 -38.03
CA ALA A 115 11.46 19.50 -37.59
C ALA A 115 12.34 19.59 -36.34
N LYS A 116 13.15 20.65 -36.23
CA LYS A 116 13.88 20.99 -35.00
C LYS A 116 13.11 22.08 -34.28
N ILE A 117 12.67 21.79 -33.05
CA ILE A 117 11.88 22.71 -32.23
C ILE A 117 12.66 23.16 -31.01
N LYS A 118 12.36 24.37 -30.53
CA LYS A 118 12.83 24.82 -29.22
C LYS A 118 12.19 23.90 -28.18
N ARG A 119 13.03 23.35 -27.32
CA ARG A 119 12.59 22.49 -26.23
C ARG A 119 11.92 23.36 -25.15
N THR A 120 10.69 23.01 -24.80
CA THR A 120 9.87 23.73 -23.79
C THR A 120 9.53 22.85 -22.60
N TRP A 121 10.18 21.69 -22.48
CA TRP A 121 10.06 20.76 -21.38
C TRP A 121 11.43 20.47 -20.80
N ASN A 122 11.49 20.21 -19.50
CA ASN A 122 12.71 19.76 -18.86
C ASN A 122 12.70 18.23 -18.80
N ASN A 123 13.87 17.59 -18.92
CA ASN A 123 14.01 16.14 -18.71
C ASN A 123 14.24 15.86 -17.22
N SER A 124 14.06 16.89 -16.38
CA SER A 124 13.77 16.66 -14.97
C SER A 124 12.38 16.04 -14.94
N PRO A 125 12.19 14.87 -14.30
CA PRO A 125 10.85 14.36 -14.06
C PRO A 125 10.10 15.47 -13.34
N VAL A 126 9.16 16.11 -14.05
CA VAL A 126 8.15 16.91 -13.37
C VAL A 126 7.34 15.88 -12.63
N LYS A 127 7.60 15.76 -11.33
CA LYS A 127 6.67 15.06 -10.43
C LYS A 127 5.29 15.61 -10.80
N PRO A 128 4.31 14.78 -11.20
CA PRO A 128 2.93 15.25 -11.25
C PRO A 128 2.68 15.99 -9.94
N ASP A 129 1.96 17.13 -9.99
CA ASP A 129 1.60 17.87 -8.78
C ASP A 129 1.27 16.84 -7.70
N PRO A 130 1.98 16.86 -6.55
CA PRO A 130 1.82 15.81 -5.57
C PRO A 130 0.32 15.68 -5.33
N PRO A 131 -0.25 14.46 -5.44
CA PRO A 131 -1.67 14.26 -5.19
C PRO A 131 -1.99 15.02 -3.90
N PRO A 132 -3.09 15.79 -3.86
CA PRO A 132 -3.37 16.73 -2.77
C PRO A 132 -3.00 16.05 -1.47
N LYS A 133 -2.04 16.65 -0.72
CA LYS A 133 -1.42 16.01 0.44
C LYS A 133 -2.52 15.29 1.21
N PRO A 134 -2.39 13.97 1.41
CA PRO A 134 -3.45 13.20 2.01
C PRO A 134 -3.89 13.93 3.28
N PRO A 135 -5.20 14.05 3.52
CA PRO A 135 -5.72 14.83 4.64
C PRO A 135 -4.92 14.43 5.88
N LYS A 136 -4.44 15.43 6.63
CA LYS A 136 -3.66 15.18 7.85
C LYS A 136 -4.38 14.08 8.63
N PRO A 137 -3.66 13.05 9.09
CA PRO A 137 -4.25 12.06 9.99
C PRO A 137 -4.97 12.85 11.07
N LYS A 138 -6.20 12.46 11.42
CA LYS A 138 -6.98 13.17 12.44
C LYS A 138 -6.04 13.49 13.60
N ASP A 139 -5.86 14.78 13.89
CA ASP A 139 -4.99 15.21 14.99
C ASP A 139 -5.36 14.38 16.21
N ASN A 140 -4.36 13.99 16.99
CA ASN A 140 -4.52 13.16 18.17
C ASN A 140 -5.17 13.99 19.30
N LEU A 141 -6.40 14.44 19.05
CA LEU A 141 -7.21 15.35 19.84
C LEU A 141 -7.62 14.73 21.18
N SER A 142 -7.40 13.42 21.37
CA SER A 142 -7.74 12.69 22.59
C SER A 142 -6.63 12.63 23.64
N GLY A 143 -5.41 13.10 23.34
CA GLY A 143 -4.26 12.95 24.25
C GLY A 143 -3.80 11.50 24.45
N SER A 144 -4.29 10.55 23.64
CA SER A 144 -3.86 9.16 23.70
C SER A 144 -2.41 9.03 23.23
N PRO A 145 -1.60 8.11 23.77
CA PRO A 145 -0.27 7.82 23.23
C PRO A 145 -0.31 7.54 21.72
N LEU A 146 0.64 8.07 20.94
CA LEU A 146 0.65 7.88 19.49
C LEU A 146 1.81 7.00 19.04
N ILE A 147 1.50 6.08 18.13
CA ILE A 147 2.46 5.27 17.40
C ILE A 147 2.22 5.47 15.91
N GLN A 148 3.25 5.86 15.18
CA GLN A 148 3.23 5.99 13.73
C GLN A 148 4.19 4.96 13.13
N MET A 149 3.66 4.06 12.32
CA MET A 149 4.44 3.04 11.64
C MET A 149 4.25 3.12 10.13
N ALA A 150 5.35 3.18 9.38
CA ALA A 150 5.34 3.06 7.93
C ALA A 150 5.87 1.69 7.53
N ILE A 151 5.14 1.00 6.65
CA ILE A 151 5.52 -0.30 6.10
C ILE A 151 5.92 -0.07 4.65
N LEU A 152 7.17 -0.41 4.32
CA LEU A 152 7.72 -0.32 2.97
C LEU A 152 7.93 -1.74 2.49
N LEU A 153 7.09 -2.21 1.57
CA LEU A 153 7.12 -3.61 1.14
C LEU A 153 7.63 -3.73 -0.30
N ASP A 154 8.65 -4.55 -0.49
CA ASP A 154 9.06 -4.94 -1.84
C ASP A 154 7.97 -5.79 -2.49
N THR A 155 7.67 -5.48 -3.74
CA THR A 155 6.72 -6.19 -4.59
C THR A 155 7.37 -6.66 -5.90
N SER A 156 8.70 -6.82 -5.91
CA SER A 156 9.43 -7.46 -7.00
C SER A 156 8.91 -8.89 -7.25
N GLY A 157 9.20 -9.43 -8.44
CA GLY A 157 8.85 -10.83 -8.77
C GLY A 157 9.50 -11.84 -7.83
N SER A 158 10.64 -11.48 -7.21
CA SER A 158 11.37 -12.35 -6.28
C SER A 158 10.69 -12.48 -4.91
N MET A 159 9.78 -11.56 -4.58
CA MET A 159 8.92 -11.65 -3.39
C MET A 159 7.73 -12.62 -3.53
N GLN A 160 7.57 -13.27 -4.69
CA GLN A 160 6.50 -14.23 -4.93
C GLN A 160 6.57 -15.39 -3.91
N GLY A 161 5.48 -15.59 -3.16
CA GLY A 161 5.40 -16.58 -2.07
C GLY A 161 5.92 -16.08 -0.71
N LEU A 162 6.59 -14.93 -0.66
CA LEU A 162 7.12 -14.30 0.57
C LEU A 162 6.21 -13.21 1.10
N ILE A 163 5.49 -12.53 0.19
CA ILE A 163 4.62 -11.42 0.55
C ILE A 163 3.59 -11.79 1.63
N ASN A 164 3.09 -13.04 1.64
CA ASN A 164 2.18 -13.53 2.68
C ASN A 164 2.86 -13.70 4.04
N GLN A 165 4.12 -14.13 4.07
CA GLN A 165 4.89 -14.23 5.31
C GLN A 165 5.20 -12.84 5.87
N ALA A 166 5.60 -11.90 5.00
CA ALA A 166 5.80 -10.50 5.37
C ALA A 166 4.51 -9.88 5.93
N ARG A 167 3.35 -10.08 5.29
CA ARG A 167 2.03 -9.65 5.78
C ARG A 167 1.73 -10.19 7.18
N SER A 168 1.95 -11.49 7.42
CA SER A 168 1.72 -12.11 8.72
C SER A 168 2.62 -11.49 9.80
N GLN A 169 3.89 -11.24 9.48
CA GLN A 169 4.82 -10.59 10.42
C GLN A 169 4.44 -9.16 10.75
N ILE A 170 4.02 -8.38 9.75
CA ILE A 170 3.49 -7.02 9.95
C ILE A 170 2.33 -7.05 10.96
N TRP A 171 1.38 -7.96 10.80
CA TRP A 171 0.25 -8.07 11.72
C TRP A 171 0.65 -8.44 13.14
N LYS A 172 1.66 -9.30 13.31
CA LYS A 172 2.23 -9.60 14.64
C LYS A 172 2.82 -8.35 15.28
N ILE A 173 3.58 -7.54 14.54
CA ILE A 173 4.15 -6.29 15.05
C ILE A 173 3.04 -5.33 15.47
N VAL A 174 2.05 -5.14 14.61
CA VAL A 174 0.90 -4.26 14.90
C VAL A 174 0.15 -4.75 16.14
N ASN A 175 -0.04 -6.07 16.28
CA ASN A 175 -0.63 -6.66 17.48
C ASN A 175 0.22 -6.41 18.72
N GLU A 176 1.53 -6.55 18.64
CA GLU A 176 2.43 -6.32 19.77
C GLU A 176 2.33 -4.86 20.23
N LEU A 177 2.43 -3.92 19.30
CA LEU A 177 2.28 -2.48 19.58
C LEU A 177 0.92 -2.13 20.15
N ALA A 178 -0.15 -2.74 19.65
CA ALA A 178 -1.50 -2.53 20.17
C ALA A 178 -1.72 -3.15 21.56
N SER A 179 -0.77 -3.95 22.06
CA SER A 179 -0.81 -4.45 23.45
C SER A 179 -0.07 -3.52 24.43
N SER A 180 0.66 -2.53 23.91
CA SER A 180 1.36 -1.57 24.76
C SER A 180 0.42 -0.55 25.37
N GLU A 181 0.88 0.09 26.44
CA GLU A 181 0.23 1.21 27.09
C GLU A 181 1.25 2.30 27.41
N LYS A 182 0.79 3.54 27.54
CA LYS A 182 1.59 4.63 28.09
C LYS A 182 0.68 5.49 28.95
N ASP A 183 1.13 5.72 30.18
CA ASP A 183 0.37 6.44 31.21
C ASP A 183 -1.05 5.89 31.43
N GLY A 184 -1.20 4.56 31.40
CA GLY A 184 -2.48 3.85 31.59
C GLY A 184 -3.42 3.89 30.38
N ASN A 185 -2.98 4.44 29.25
CA ASN A 185 -3.76 4.56 28.02
C ASN A 185 -3.20 3.69 26.90
N ASN A 186 -4.09 3.04 26.15
CA ASN A 186 -3.72 2.32 24.93
C ASN A 186 -3.32 3.31 23.83
N PRO A 187 -2.34 2.97 22.97
CA PRO A 187 -1.95 3.83 21.87
C PRO A 187 -3.01 3.91 20.77
N LEU A 188 -3.05 5.07 20.12
CA LEU A 188 -3.50 5.19 18.75
C LEU A 188 -2.35 4.76 17.83
N ILE A 189 -2.55 3.73 17.01
CA ILE A 189 -1.61 3.34 15.95
C ILE A 189 -2.11 3.89 14.63
N GLN A 190 -1.23 4.59 13.91
CA GLN A 190 -1.42 5.01 12.55
C GLN A 190 -0.43 4.26 11.65
N LEU A 191 -0.94 3.63 10.60
CA LEU A 191 -0.13 2.88 9.63
C LEU A 191 -0.13 3.56 8.27
N ALA A 192 1.04 3.67 7.67
CA ALA A 192 1.23 4.02 6.28
C ALA A 192 1.79 2.82 5.51
N LEU A 193 1.46 2.72 4.23
CA LEU A 193 1.91 1.62 3.37
C LEU A 193 2.49 2.15 2.07
N TYR A 194 3.68 1.67 1.75
CA TYR A 194 4.35 1.82 0.47
C TYR A 194 4.57 0.47 -0.17
N GLU A 195 4.49 0.44 -1.50
CA GLU A 195 5.15 -0.59 -2.30
C GLU A 195 6.34 0.02 -3.04
N TYR A 196 7.38 -0.79 -3.23
CA TYR A 196 8.51 -0.48 -4.08
C TYR A 196 8.96 -1.72 -4.87
N GLY A 197 9.87 -1.56 -5.83
CA GLY A 197 10.42 -2.68 -6.62
C GLY A 197 9.46 -3.23 -7.69
N ASN A 198 8.41 -2.49 -8.03
CA ASN A 198 7.42 -2.90 -9.02
C ASN A 198 7.67 -2.19 -10.36
N ASP A 199 7.95 -2.93 -11.43
CA ASP A 199 8.21 -2.35 -12.76
C ASP A 199 6.96 -1.71 -13.39
N ARG A 200 5.77 -1.91 -12.80
CA ARG A 200 4.55 -1.19 -13.20
C ARG A 200 4.47 0.20 -12.59
N ILE A 201 5.30 0.52 -11.61
CA ILE A 201 5.43 1.87 -11.07
C ILE A 201 6.38 2.64 -11.98
N SER A 202 6.02 3.88 -12.30
CA SER A 202 6.81 4.66 -13.24
C SER A 202 8.23 4.92 -12.69
N ARG A 203 9.21 4.99 -13.59
CA ARG A 203 10.58 5.39 -13.22
C ARG A 203 10.61 6.82 -12.65
N ASP A 204 9.67 7.67 -13.05
CA ASP A 204 9.50 9.05 -12.56
C ASP A 204 8.99 9.08 -11.10
N GLU A 205 8.31 8.03 -10.66
CA GLU A 205 7.97 7.76 -9.27
C GLU A 205 9.08 6.94 -8.58
N ASN A 206 10.31 6.85 -9.10
CA ASN A 206 11.41 6.02 -8.55
C ASN A 206 11.02 4.55 -8.26
N TYR A 207 10.05 3.99 -8.99
CA TYR A 207 9.50 2.66 -8.72
C TYR A 207 8.90 2.50 -7.29
N LEU A 208 8.49 3.60 -6.64
CA LEU A 208 7.81 3.60 -5.34
C LEU A 208 6.38 4.15 -5.47
N ARG A 209 5.45 3.62 -4.68
CA ARG A 209 4.08 4.11 -4.60
C ARG A 209 3.60 4.11 -3.16
N GLN A 210 3.18 5.27 -2.68
CA GLN A 210 2.43 5.36 -1.43
C GLN A 210 1.01 4.86 -1.66
N LEU A 211 0.70 3.68 -1.15
CA LEU A 211 -0.63 3.07 -1.27
C LEU A 211 -1.60 3.60 -0.22
N LEU A 212 -1.07 3.92 0.95
CA LEU A 212 -1.85 4.42 2.07
C LEU A 212 -1.04 5.46 2.87
N PRO A 213 -1.52 6.69 3.04
CA PRO A 213 -1.00 7.60 4.08
C PRO A 213 -1.25 7.04 5.48
N PHE A 214 -0.76 7.72 6.52
CA PHE A 214 -1.08 7.36 7.89
C PHE A 214 -2.60 7.27 8.11
N SER A 215 -3.06 6.07 8.42
CA SER A 215 -4.45 5.74 8.70
C SER A 215 -4.55 4.99 10.03
N ALA A 216 -5.54 5.34 10.85
CA ALA A 216 -5.95 4.53 12.00
C ALA A 216 -6.99 3.46 11.63
N ASP A 217 -7.50 3.48 10.39
CA ASP A 217 -8.39 2.46 9.85
C ASP A 217 -7.57 1.28 9.35
N LEU A 218 -7.59 0.20 10.12
CA LEU A 218 -6.79 -0.99 9.89
C LEU A 218 -7.45 -1.98 8.95
N ASP A 219 -8.75 -1.84 8.66
CA ASP A 219 -9.41 -2.61 7.61
C ASP A 219 -8.96 -2.11 6.23
N ILE A 220 -8.79 -0.79 6.06
CA ILE A 220 -8.17 -0.22 4.86
C ILE A 220 -6.69 -0.65 4.75
N VAL A 221 -5.94 -0.67 5.85
CA VAL A 221 -4.55 -1.18 5.83
C VAL A 221 -4.52 -2.64 5.39
N SER A 222 -5.40 -3.47 5.95
CA SER A 222 -5.58 -4.86 5.54
C SER A 222 -5.85 -4.95 4.04
N GLU A 223 -6.84 -4.20 3.55
CA GLU A 223 -7.23 -4.18 2.13
C GLU A 223 -6.03 -3.87 1.23
N LYS A 224 -5.28 -2.80 1.53
CA LYS A 224 -4.12 -2.40 0.73
C LYS A 224 -3.02 -3.45 0.80
N LEU A 225 -2.72 -3.98 1.98
CA LEU A 225 -1.76 -5.08 2.13
C LEU A 225 -2.14 -6.29 1.28
N PHE A 226 -3.41 -6.70 1.29
CA PHE A 226 -3.92 -7.84 0.50
C PHE A 226 -3.94 -7.56 -1.00
N SER A 227 -4.18 -6.31 -1.41
CA SER A 227 -4.19 -5.92 -2.82
C SER A 227 -2.83 -5.98 -3.50
N LEU A 228 -1.74 -6.01 -2.73
CA LEU A 228 -0.38 -6.08 -3.27
C LEU A 228 -0.18 -7.36 -4.10
N THR A 229 0.36 -7.17 -5.29
CA THR A 229 0.75 -8.27 -6.18
C THR A 229 2.20 -8.08 -6.59
N THR A 230 2.94 -9.18 -6.63
CA THR A 230 4.36 -9.17 -6.98
C THR A 230 4.52 -9.10 -8.50
N ASN A 231 5.18 -8.06 -9.00
CA ASN A 231 5.51 -7.89 -10.40
C ASN A 231 6.59 -6.80 -10.58
N GLY A 232 7.86 -7.15 -10.69
CA GLY A 232 8.89 -6.16 -10.99
C GLY A 232 10.33 -6.57 -10.69
N GLY A 233 11.25 -5.66 -11.00
CA GLY A 233 12.70 -5.76 -10.87
C GLY A 233 13.28 -5.01 -9.67
N SER A 234 14.35 -4.23 -9.90
CA SER A 234 15.28 -3.75 -8.87
C SER A 234 14.66 -3.04 -7.66
N GLU A 235 15.17 -3.35 -6.48
CA GLU A 235 14.81 -2.69 -5.21
C GLU A 235 15.45 -1.30 -5.07
N TYR A 236 14.71 -0.33 -4.52
CA TYR A 236 15.20 1.05 -4.30
C TYR A 236 15.03 1.46 -2.82
N CYS A 237 15.65 0.72 -1.91
CA CYS A 237 15.49 0.89 -0.45
C CYS A 237 15.77 2.33 0.02
N GLY A 238 16.87 2.93 -0.44
CA GLY A 238 17.21 4.31 -0.09
C GLY A 238 16.14 5.32 -0.54
N ALA A 239 15.59 5.13 -1.74
CA ALA A 239 14.58 6.05 -2.28
C ALA A 239 13.26 5.97 -1.51
N VAL A 240 12.78 4.76 -1.20
CA VAL A 240 11.52 4.58 -0.47
C VAL A 240 11.62 5.03 0.99
N ILE A 241 12.77 4.84 1.65
CA ILE A 241 12.99 5.37 3.01
C ILE A 241 13.01 6.90 2.99
N MET A 242 13.70 7.51 2.03
CA MET A 242 13.76 8.97 1.89
C MET A 242 12.36 9.54 1.64
N ASP A 243 11.60 8.95 0.72
CA ASP A 243 10.24 9.40 0.41
C ASP A 243 9.31 9.28 1.62
N ALA A 244 9.32 8.13 2.30
CA ALA A 244 8.52 7.91 3.50
C ALA A 244 8.92 8.89 4.62
N ALA A 245 10.21 9.17 4.81
CA ALA A 245 10.67 10.14 5.80
C ALA A 245 10.21 11.56 5.47
N ASP A 246 10.19 11.96 4.20
CA ASP A 246 9.91 13.33 3.76
C ASP A 246 8.44 13.64 3.51
N ASN A 247 7.68 12.70 2.99
CA ASN A 247 6.33 12.95 2.47
C ASN A 247 5.22 12.47 3.40
N LEU A 248 5.48 11.45 4.23
CA LEU A 248 4.51 11.07 5.27
C LEU A 248 4.36 12.18 6.31
N GLN A 249 3.13 12.34 6.78
CA GLN A 249 2.78 13.32 7.80
C GLN A 249 3.13 12.80 9.20
N TRP A 250 4.42 12.64 9.45
CA TRP A 250 4.94 12.29 10.77
C TRP A 250 4.58 13.38 11.79
N ASP A 251 4.08 12.96 12.95
CA ASP A 251 3.85 13.81 14.10
C ASP A 251 5.20 14.37 14.60
N LYS A 252 5.19 15.57 15.19
CA LYS A 252 6.40 16.24 15.66
C LYS A 252 6.69 16.00 17.13
N GLY A 253 5.77 15.40 17.88
CA GLY A 253 5.94 15.02 19.27
C GLY A 253 7.15 14.11 19.45
N ALA A 254 7.97 14.43 20.46
CA ALA A 254 9.16 13.65 20.81
C ALA A 254 8.81 12.35 21.55
N ASP A 255 7.60 12.29 22.08
CA ASP A 255 7.04 11.19 22.87
C ASP A 255 6.19 10.22 22.01
N VAL A 256 6.08 10.51 20.71
CA VAL A 256 5.50 9.64 19.68
C VAL A 256 6.52 8.58 19.28
N TYR A 257 6.10 7.33 19.22
CA TYR A 257 6.93 6.27 18.68
C TYR A 257 6.79 6.21 17.15
N LYS A 258 7.86 6.54 16.43
CA LYS A 258 7.90 6.62 14.96
C LYS A 258 8.83 5.57 14.41
N VAL A 259 8.32 4.72 13.52
CA VAL A 259 9.09 3.59 13.03
C VAL A 259 8.79 3.27 11.56
N ILE A 260 9.82 2.96 10.80
CA ILE A 260 9.75 2.40 9.45
C ILE A 260 10.12 0.92 9.54
N PHE A 261 9.31 0.06 8.94
CA PHE A 261 9.66 -1.33 8.64
C PHE A 261 9.80 -1.46 7.13
N ILE A 262 11.01 -1.77 6.66
CA ILE A 262 11.27 -2.08 5.25
C ILE A 262 11.53 -3.57 5.09
N ALA A 263 10.91 -4.20 4.09
CA ALA A 263 11.08 -5.61 3.79
C ALA A 263 11.36 -5.85 2.29
N GLY A 264 12.28 -6.75 1.98
CA GLY A 264 12.78 -7.04 0.63
C GLY A 264 13.89 -8.09 0.66
N ASN A 265 14.41 -8.52 -0.50
CA ASN A 265 15.36 -9.61 -0.62
C ASN A 265 16.52 -9.37 -1.60
N GLU A 266 16.69 -8.16 -2.14
CA GLU A 266 17.83 -7.77 -2.97
C GLU A 266 18.81 -6.87 -2.20
N PRO A 267 19.95 -6.44 -2.78
CA PRO A 267 20.86 -5.56 -2.07
C PRO A 267 20.27 -4.20 -1.69
N PHE A 268 20.48 -3.81 -0.42
CA PHE A 268 19.96 -2.58 0.18
C PHE A 268 20.57 -1.30 -0.44
N THR A 269 21.68 -1.46 -1.14
CA THR A 269 22.48 -0.40 -1.76
C THR A 269 22.01 -0.02 -3.17
N GLN A 270 20.96 -0.68 -3.68
CA GLN A 270 20.45 -0.41 -5.02
C GLN A 270 19.76 0.95 -5.14
N GLY A 271 19.79 1.48 -6.37
CA GLY A 271 19.20 2.77 -6.72
C GLY A 271 20.17 3.94 -6.68
N THR A 272 19.65 5.13 -6.99
CA THR A 272 20.43 6.38 -7.06
C THR A 272 20.47 7.15 -5.74
N VAL A 273 19.55 6.84 -4.82
CA VAL A 273 19.48 7.46 -3.49
C VAL A 273 20.31 6.62 -2.54
N ASN A 274 21.33 7.23 -1.93
CA ASN A 274 22.15 6.55 -0.94
C ASN A 274 21.33 6.26 0.32
N TYR A 275 21.30 5.00 0.76
CA TYR A 275 20.54 4.59 1.92
C TYR A 275 21.03 5.27 3.22
N THR A 276 22.32 5.63 3.31
CA THR A 276 22.87 6.32 4.48
C THR A 276 22.31 7.74 4.62
N ASP A 277 22.12 8.46 3.52
CA ASP A 277 21.49 9.78 3.49
C ASP A 277 20.00 9.68 3.87
N ALA A 278 19.30 8.66 3.35
CA ALA A 278 17.90 8.38 3.67
C ALA A 278 17.71 8.07 5.16
N ILE A 279 18.60 7.25 5.74
CA ILE A 279 18.60 6.94 7.18
C ILE A 279 18.91 8.19 8.00
N ALA A 280 19.87 9.01 7.59
CA ALA A 280 20.18 10.26 8.28
C ALA A 280 18.97 11.20 8.30
N ALA A 281 18.22 11.29 7.19
CA ALA A 281 16.97 12.05 7.10
C ALA A 281 15.89 11.51 8.05
N ALA A 282 15.70 10.18 8.12
CA ALA A 282 14.78 9.54 9.06
C ALA A 282 15.15 9.80 10.52
N LYS A 283 16.42 9.61 10.89
CA LYS A 283 16.93 9.85 12.26
C LYS A 283 16.77 11.30 12.71
N LYS A 284 16.97 12.26 11.81
CA LYS A 284 16.76 13.69 12.11
C LYS A 284 15.32 13.97 12.55
N LYS A 285 14.37 13.13 12.15
CA LYS A 285 12.94 13.20 12.53
C LYS A 285 12.58 12.22 13.65
N ASP A 286 13.58 11.59 14.28
CA ASP A 286 13.43 10.64 15.38
C ASP A 286 12.59 9.41 14.96
N ILE A 287 12.81 8.96 13.73
CA ILE A 287 12.18 7.78 13.13
C ILE A 287 13.18 6.62 13.19
N PHE A 288 12.80 5.52 13.84
CA PHE A 288 13.55 4.26 13.80
C PHE A 288 13.37 3.58 12.43
N VAL A 289 14.40 2.95 11.89
CA VAL A 289 14.28 2.13 10.66
C VAL A 289 14.69 0.70 10.98
N ASN A 290 13.72 -0.20 10.94
CA ASN A 290 13.89 -1.63 11.08
C ASN A 290 13.90 -2.29 9.70
N THR A 291 14.83 -3.20 9.48
CA THR A 291 14.99 -3.86 8.18
C THR A 291 14.67 -5.35 8.31
N ILE A 292 13.89 -5.88 7.37
CA ILE A 292 13.47 -7.28 7.32
C ILE A 292 13.94 -7.88 5.99
N PHE A 293 15.06 -8.59 6.01
CA PHE A 293 15.57 -9.27 4.82
C PHE A 293 14.83 -10.59 4.59
N CYS A 294 14.14 -10.71 3.46
CA CYS A 294 13.43 -11.91 3.05
C CYS A 294 14.38 -12.93 2.41
N GLY A 295 15.29 -13.49 3.21
CA GLY A 295 16.25 -14.51 2.79
C GLY A 295 17.10 -15.02 3.94
N ARG A 296 18.29 -15.54 3.63
CA ARG A 296 19.23 -15.99 4.66
C ARG A 296 19.83 -14.80 5.41
N ARG A 297 19.91 -14.89 6.74
CA ARG A 297 20.43 -13.80 7.59
C ARG A 297 21.79 -13.29 7.16
N GLN A 298 22.72 -14.18 6.83
CA GLN A 298 24.07 -13.78 6.42
C GLN A 298 24.10 -13.04 5.07
N GLN A 299 23.15 -13.32 4.19
CA GLN A 299 23.03 -12.62 2.91
C GLN A 299 22.60 -11.18 3.14
N GLY A 300 21.56 -10.93 3.95
CA GLY A 300 21.14 -9.56 4.27
C GLY A 300 22.24 -8.74 4.97
N ILE A 301 23.09 -9.38 5.77
CA ILE A 301 24.30 -8.73 6.33
C ILE A 301 25.25 -8.32 5.21
N ALA A 302 25.59 -9.26 4.33
CA ALA A 302 26.51 -9.02 3.22
C ALA A 302 25.98 -7.99 2.20
N THR A 303 24.66 -7.81 2.12
CA THR A 303 24.01 -6.91 1.18
C THR A 303 23.49 -5.61 1.80
N GLY A 304 23.93 -5.28 3.02
CA GLY A 304 23.73 -3.96 3.64
C GLY A 304 22.44 -3.77 4.45
N TRP A 305 21.60 -4.81 4.59
CA TRP A 305 20.35 -4.71 5.37
C TRP A 305 20.62 -4.50 6.86
N GLN A 306 21.62 -5.21 7.41
CA GLN A 306 21.99 -5.02 8.81
C GLN A 306 22.54 -3.63 9.07
N ASP A 307 23.41 -3.15 8.17
CA ASP A 307 24.00 -1.82 8.25
C ASP A 307 22.91 -0.74 8.23
N GLY A 308 21.93 -0.88 7.34
CA GLY A 308 20.78 0.03 7.27
C GLY A 308 20.00 0.15 8.59
N ALA A 309 19.73 -0.97 9.27
CA ALA A 309 19.04 -0.95 10.56
C ALA A 309 19.90 -0.32 11.67
N LEU A 310 21.15 -0.76 11.80
CA LEU A 310 22.05 -0.32 12.87
C LEU A 310 22.34 1.19 12.76
N LEU A 311 22.58 1.69 11.55
CA LEU A 311 22.77 3.13 11.33
C LEU A 311 21.55 3.93 11.78
N ALA A 312 20.34 3.41 11.58
CA ALA A 312 19.09 4.04 11.97
C ALA A 312 18.76 3.91 13.47
N GLY A 313 19.53 3.13 14.22
CA GLY A 313 19.21 2.77 15.60
C GLY A 313 18.03 1.82 15.74
N GLY A 314 17.66 1.15 14.65
CA GLY A 314 16.69 0.06 14.62
C GLY A 314 17.38 -1.31 14.62
N ASP A 315 16.58 -2.33 14.33
CA ASP A 315 16.97 -3.74 14.40
C ASP A 315 16.89 -4.42 13.03
N TYR A 316 17.80 -5.36 12.84
CA TYR A 316 17.91 -6.17 11.63
C TYR A 316 17.29 -7.54 11.84
N LEU A 317 16.36 -7.88 10.96
CA LEU A 317 15.57 -9.10 10.99
C LEU A 317 15.73 -9.85 9.65
N SER A 318 15.56 -11.16 9.68
CA SER A 318 15.63 -12.00 8.49
C SER A 318 14.53 -13.06 8.48
N ILE A 319 13.79 -13.16 7.38
CA ILE A 319 12.81 -14.23 7.13
C ILE A 319 13.48 -15.30 6.26
N ASP A 320 13.91 -16.41 6.86
CA ASP A 320 14.43 -17.54 6.09
C ASP A 320 13.29 -18.31 5.42
N GLN A 321 13.24 -18.23 4.10
CA GLN A 321 12.23 -18.84 3.24
C GLN A 321 12.23 -20.38 3.31
N ARG A 322 13.35 -20.99 3.72
CA ARG A 322 13.51 -22.45 3.81
C ARG A 322 13.15 -22.98 5.19
N ALA A 323 13.13 -22.12 6.20
CA ALA A 323 12.60 -22.48 7.49
C ALA A 323 11.09 -22.66 7.32
N ARG A 324 10.62 -23.91 7.35
CA ARG A 324 9.18 -24.16 7.51
C ARG A 324 8.78 -23.47 8.80
N ILE A 325 8.03 -22.37 8.70
CA ILE A 325 7.29 -21.83 9.84
C ILE A 325 6.23 -22.89 10.15
N VAL A 326 6.60 -23.91 10.92
CA VAL A 326 5.60 -24.79 11.54
C VAL A 326 5.01 -23.93 12.63
N ALA A 327 3.93 -23.22 12.30
CA ALA A 327 3.17 -22.52 13.30
C ALA A 327 2.76 -23.55 14.35
N ILE A 328 3.22 -23.38 15.59
CA ILE A 328 2.78 -24.21 16.71
C ILE A 328 1.28 -23.97 16.84
N GLN A 329 0.51 -25.00 16.50
CA GLN A 329 -0.93 -24.98 16.63
C GLN A 329 -1.25 -25.07 18.11
N ALA A 330 -1.87 -24.03 18.65
CA ALA A 330 -2.28 -24.00 20.03
C ALA A 330 -3.72 -24.52 20.14
N PRO A 331 -4.08 -25.25 21.22
CA PRO A 331 -5.46 -25.70 21.45
C PRO A 331 -6.51 -24.57 21.40
N GLN A 332 -6.10 -23.34 21.69
CA GLN A 332 -6.96 -22.16 21.71
C GLN A 332 -7.27 -21.58 20.32
N ASP A 333 -6.53 -21.97 19.28
CA ASP A 333 -6.58 -21.33 17.96
C ASP A 333 -7.98 -21.38 17.33
N GLU A 334 -8.63 -22.56 17.36
CA GLU A 334 -9.95 -22.74 16.75
C GLU A 334 -11.01 -21.85 17.43
N GLU A 335 -10.98 -21.79 18.77
CA GLU A 335 -11.93 -21.02 19.56
C GLU A 335 -11.71 -19.51 19.39
N ILE A 336 -10.46 -19.04 19.37
CA ILE A 336 -10.14 -17.64 19.05
C ILE A 336 -10.66 -17.29 17.66
N GLY A 337 -10.47 -18.16 16.68
CA GLY A 337 -10.98 -17.98 15.32
C GLY A 337 -12.50 -17.93 15.25
N ARG A 338 -13.21 -18.77 16.03
CA ARG A 338 -14.68 -18.76 16.13
C ARG A 338 -15.18 -17.46 16.76
N LEU A 339 -14.66 -17.09 17.92
CA LEU A 339 -15.02 -15.87 18.64
C LEU A 339 -14.72 -14.61 17.81
N GLY A 340 -13.64 -14.61 17.02
CA GLY A 340 -13.32 -13.51 16.11
C GLY A 340 -14.34 -13.30 14.98
N ARG A 341 -15.09 -14.35 14.60
CA ARG A 341 -16.24 -14.26 13.68
C ARG A 341 -17.49 -13.77 14.40
N GLU A 342 -17.81 -14.33 15.57
CA GLU A 342 -18.96 -13.90 16.38
C GLU A 342 -18.85 -12.44 16.81
N LEU A 343 -17.63 -11.94 16.98
CA LEU A 343 -17.39 -10.53 17.25
C LEU A 343 -17.98 -9.61 16.17
N ASN A 344 -18.08 -10.05 14.91
CA ASN A 344 -18.72 -9.28 13.83
C ASN A 344 -20.20 -9.03 14.08
N ASP A 345 -20.89 -10.00 14.67
CA ASP A 345 -22.32 -9.95 14.93
C ASP A 345 -22.66 -8.95 16.05
N THR A 346 -21.63 -8.42 16.71
CA THR A 346 -21.76 -7.34 17.69
C THR A 346 -21.64 -5.95 17.08
N PHE A 347 -21.25 -5.79 15.82
CA PHE A 347 -21.16 -4.48 15.16
C PHE A 347 -22.51 -4.03 14.63
N ILE A 348 -22.90 -2.81 15.02
CA ILE A 348 -24.10 -2.15 14.48
C ILE A 348 -23.63 -0.99 13.62
N PHE A 349 -23.63 -1.22 12.31
CA PHE A 349 -23.19 -0.21 11.35
C PHE A 349 -24.29 0.79 11.04
N TYR A 350 -24.10 2.07 11.35
CA TYR A 350 -25.08 3.14 11.15
C TYR A 350 -24.55 4.29 10.28
N GLY A 351 -25.47 5.07 9.73
CA GLY A 351 -25.20 6.24 8.89
C GLY A 351 -24.63 5.87 7.51
N GLY A 352 -24.39 6.90 6.68
CA GLY A 352 -23.97 6.71 5.29
C GLY A 352 -22.62 5.99 5.10
N LYS A 353 -21.75 5.99 6.13
CA LYS A 353 -20.46 5.29 6.10
C LYS A 353 -20.50 3.88 6.67
N GLY A 354 -21.51 3.55 7.50
CA GLY A 354 -21.59 2.24 8.16
C GLY A 354 -21.73 1.09 7.17
N ALA A 355 -22.56 1.23 6.12
CA ALA A 355 -22.74 0.18 5.13
C ALA A 355 -21.46 -0.14 4.33
N VAL A 356 -20.60 0.86 4.11
CA VAL A 356 -19.30 0.68 3.45
C VAL A 356 -18.34 -0.04 4.40
N ALA A 357 -18.22 0.44 5.64
CA ALA A 357 -17.38 -0.18 6.65
C ALA A 357 -17.75 -1.65 6.93
N LYS A 358 -19.05 -1.98 6.94
CA LYS A 358 -19.52 -3.37 7.05
C LYS A 358 -18.98 -4.24 5.92
N LYS A 359 -19.13 -3.79 4.66
CA LYS A 359 -18.65 -4.52 3.48
C LYS A 359 -17.14 -4.69 3.48
N GLU A 360 -16.40 -3.66 3.89
CA GLU A 360 -14.94 -3.69 3.99
C GLU A 360 -14.50 -4.70 5.05
N GLN A 361 -15.08 -4.67 6.26
CA GLN A 361 -14.80 -5.65 7.32
C GLN A 361 -15.07 -7.08 6.85
N GLU A 362 -16.22 -7.34 6.22
CA GLU A 362 -16.58 -8.66 5.69
C GLU A 362 -15.63 -9.14 4.59
N ALA A 363 -15.17 -8.23 3.71
CA ALA A 363 -14.20 -8.56 2.67
C ALA A 363 -12.83 -8.92 3.27
N GLN A 364 -12.36 -8.17 4.26
CA GLN A 364 -11.09 -8.46 4.93
C GLN A 364 -11.14 -9.77 5.71
N ASP A 365 -12.25 -10.07 6.38
CA ASP A 365 -12.43 -11.35 7.07
C ASP A 365 -12.35 -12.54 6.09
N LYS A 366 -12.94 -12.41 4.89
CA LYS A 366 -12.83 -13.43 3.84
C LYS A 366 -11.41 -13.60 3.31
N ASN A 367 -10.71 -12.50 3.04
CA ASN A 367 -9.32 -12.51 2.55
C ASN A 367 -8.37 -13.24 3.52
N VAL A 368 -8.58 -13.02 4.81
CA VAL A 368 -7.71 -13.56 5.86
C VAL A 368 -8.00 -15.04 6.11
N VAL A 369 -9.25 -15.48 5.99
CA VAL A 369 -9.63 -16.90 6.03
C VAL A 369 -9.03 -17.69 4.86
N ALA A 370 -8.86 -17.07 3.69
CA ALA A 370 -8.17 -17.71 2.56
C ALA A 370 -6.67 -17.99 2.85
N LEU A 371 -6.09 -17.37 3.89
CA LEU A 371 -4.71 -17.56 4.32
C LEU A 371 -4.57 -18.37 5.63
N LYS A 372 -5.47 -19.33 5.90
CA LYS A 372 -5.47 -20.17 7.11
C LYS A 372 -4.09 -20.73 7.50
N GLU A 373 -3.30 -21.16 6.51
CA GLU A 373 -1.96 -21.73 6.72
C GLU A 373 -0.92 -20.75 7.30
N SER A 374 -1.14 -19.44 7.16
CA SER A 374 -0.23 -18.39 7.63
C SER A 374 -0.49 -17.91 9.06
N GLY A 375 -1.56 -18.39 9.71
CA GLY A 375 -2.02 -17.92 11.03
C GLY A 375 -2.61 -16.50 11.04
N SER A 376 -2.76 -15.85 9.88
CA SER A 376 -3.23 -14.46 9.76
C SER A 376 -4.65 -14.26 10.30
N TYR A 377 -5.51 -15.29 10.25
CA TYR A 377 -6.88 -15.23 10.79
C TYR A 377 -6.92 -15.08 12.31
N LEU A 378 -5.97 -15.71 13.01
CA LEU A 378 -5.82 -15.55 14.46
C LEU A 378 -5.36 -14.13 14.78
N GLN A 379 -4.34 -13.64 14.08
CA GLN A 379 -3.82 -12.29 14.29
C GLN A 379 -4.92 -11.23 14.13
N ARG A 380 -5.80 -11.41 13.14
CA ARG A 380 -6.95 -10.53 12.95
C ARG A 380 -8.00 -10.65 14.06
N ALA A 381 -8.35 -11.86 14.48
CA ALA A 381 -9.29 -12.06 15.60
C ALA A 381 -8.78 -11.41 16.89
N LEU A 382 -7.49 -11.62 17.21
CA LEU A 382 -6.81 -11.03 18.35
C LEU A 382 -6.80 -9.50 18.27
N PHE A 383 -6.54 -8.94 17.10
CA PHE A 383 -6.52 -7.50 16.90
C PHE A 383 -7.92 -6.88 17.08
N LYS A 384 -8.95 -7.48 16.45
CA LYS A 384 -10.34 -7.00 16.54
C LYS A 384 -10.88 -7.00 17.97
N ALA A 385 -10.39 -7.91 18.80
CA ALA A 385 -10.75 -7.97 20.20
C ALA A 385 -10.21 -6.80 21.04
N LYS A 386 -9.26 -6.01 20.52
CA LYS A 386 -8.68 -4.87 21.23
C LYS A 386 -9.55 -3.63 21.11
N ALA A 387 -9.59 -2.84 22.18
CA ALA A 387 -10.31 -1.55 22.22
C ALA A 387 -9.93 -0.62 21.07
N GLN A 388 -8.64 -0.65 20.67
CA GLN A 388 -8.11 0.16 19.59
C GLN A 388 -8.77 -0.11 18.23
N TYR A 389 -9.14 -1.36 17.93
CA TYR A 389 -9.87 -1.67 16.70
C TYR A 389 -11.27 -1.05 16.74
N SER A 390 -12.06 -1.37 17.77
CA SER A 390 -13.44 -0.89 17.91
C SER A 390 -13.55 0.65 17.89
N SER A 391 -12.54 1.34 18.44
CA SER A 391 -12.46 2.81 18.47
C SER A 391 -12.34 3.47 17.10
N ASN A 392 -11.86 2.72 16.09
CA ASN A 392 -11.53 3.24 14.77
C ASN A 392 -12.45 2.70 13.65
N VAL A 393 -13.40 1.81 13.97
CA VAL A 393 -14.39 1.34 12.99
C VAL A 393 -15.41 2.45 12.70
N SER A 394 -15.44 2.90 11.45
CA SER A 394 -16.35 3.95 11.02
C SER A 394 -17.81 3.47 11.06
N GLY A 395 -18.67 4.24 11.74
CA GLY A 395 -20.09 3.95 11.80
C GLY A 395 -20.46 2.80 12.72
N ASP A 396 -19.63 2.42 13.70
CA ASP A 396 -20.01 1.43 14.72
C ASP A 396 -20.78 2.08 15.88
N LEU A 397 -22.09 1.86 15.92
CA LEU A 397 -23.00 2.45 16.90
C LEU A 397 -22.71 1.96 18.32
N VAL A 398 -22.38 0.68 18.48
CA VAL A 398 -22.11 0.07 19.79
C VAL A 398 -20.94 0.77 20.46
N ASN A 399 -19.87 1.03 19.71
CA ASN A 399 -18.72 1.74 20.25
C ASN A 399 -18.99 3.25 20.42
N ALA A 400 -19.71 3.88 19.49
CA ALA A 400 -20.07 5.30 19.60
C ALA A 400 -20.92 5.60 20.86
N VAL A 401 -21.81 4.68 21.25
CA VAL A 401 -22.60 4.79 22.49
C VAL A 401 -21.75 4.50 23.71
N LYS A 402 -20.93 3.44 23.68
CA LYS A 402 -20.01 3.07 24.78
C LYS A 402 -19.05 4.19 25.15
N GLU A 403 -18.55 4.92 24.16
CA GLU A 403 -17.63 6.06 24.34
C GLU A 403 -18.36 7.39 24.53
N GLU A 404 -19.68 7.38 24.69
CA GLU A 404 -20.53 8.57 24.86
C GLU A 404 -20.39 9.61 23.73
N LYS A 405 -19.88 9.19 22.56
CA LYS A 405 -19.74 10.03 21.36
C LYS A 405 -21.09 10.36 20.71
N ILE A 406 -22.08 9.50 20.92
CA ILE A 406 -23.44 9.69 20.41
C ILE A 406 -24.45 9.21 21.44
N LYS A 407 -25.58 9.91 21.54
CA LYS A 407 -26.75 9.45 22.30
C LYS A 407 -27.73 8.83 21.32
N LEU A 408 -28.27 7.65 21.66
CA LEU A 408 -29.17 6.90 20.78
C LEU A 408 -30.40 7.71 20.33
N LYS A 409 -30.91 8.57 21.21
CA LYS A 409 -32.04 9.48 20.92
C LYS A 409 -31.77 10.50 19.82
N ASP A 410 -30.51 10.80 19.52
CA ASP A 410 -30.10 11.81 18.54
C ASP A 410 -29.91 11.20 17.14
N ILE A 411 -30.04 9.87 17.00
CA ILE A 411 -29.87 9.14 15.74
C ILE A 411 -31.19 9.12 14.99
N LYS A 412 -31.12 9.45 13.70
CA LYS A 412 -32.28 9.35 12.80
C LYS A 412 -32.58 7.90 12.46
N LYS A 413 -33.86 7.53 12.41
CA LYS A 413 -34.26 6.14 12.10
C LYS A 413 -33.71 5.67 10.76
N GLU A 414 -33.62 6.55 9.77
CA GLU A 414 -33.14 6.24 8.43
C GLU A 414 -31.64 5.90 8.40
N GLU A 415 -30.89 6.30 9.43
CA GLU A 415 -29.46 6.00 9.57
C GLU A 415 -29.22 4.62 10.23
N LEU A 416 -30.24 4.00 10.82
CA LEU A 416 -30.12 2.68 11.42
C LEU A 416 -30.26 1.57 10.37
N PRO A 417 -29.64 0.39 10.59
CA PRO A 417 -29.91 -0.81 9.79
C PRO A 417 -31.41 -1.14 9.72
N PRO A 418 -31.91 -1.69 8.60
CA PRO A 418 -33.34 -1.97 8.41
C PRO A 418 -34.01 -2.78 9.54
N GLU A 419 -33.25 -3.69 10.16
CA GLU A 419 -33.70 -4.50 11.28
C GLU A 419 -34.02 -3.66 12.53
N LEU A 420 -33.24 -2.60 12.77
CA LEU A 420 -33.36 -1.74 13.94
C LEU A 420 -34.32 -0.55 13.74
N GLN A 421 -34.67 -0.20 12.50
CA GLN A 421 -35.62 0.89 12.20
C GLN A 421 -37.02 0.62 12.75
N LYS A 422 -37.37 -0.66 12.89
CA LYS A 422 -38.68 -1.15 13.35
C LYS A 422 -38.82 -1.18 14.87
N MET A 423 -37.70 -1.14 15.60
CA MET A 423 -37.70 -1.14 17.05
C MET A 423 -38.19 0.21 17.59
N ASP A 424 -38.86 0.18 18.74
CA ASP A 424 -39.08 1.39 19.51
C ASP A 424 -37.79 1.84 20.24
N LYS A 425 -37.87 2.93 21.00
CA LYS A 425 -36.69 3.51 21.66
C LYS A 425 -36.15 2.62 22.78
N GLU A 426 -37.03 2.02 23.58
CA GLU A 426 -36.63 1.18 24.72
C GLU A 426 -36.03 -0.14 24.21
N GLU A 427 -36.62 -0.71 23.16
CA GLU A 427 -36.11 -1.89 22.46
C GLU A 427 -34.74 -1.63 21.84
N LEU A 428 -34.56 -0.49 21.16
CA LEU A 428 -33.28 -0.11 20.55
C LEU A 428 -32.19 0.09 21.61
N GLU A 429 -32.50 0.80 22.69
CA GLU A 429 -31.57 1.00 23.81
C GLU A 429 -31.14 -0.33 24.41
N LYS A 430 -32.10 -1.22 24.72
CA LYS A 430 -31.80 -2.55 25.24
C LYS A 430 -30.94 -3.36 24.27
N TYR A 431 -31.29 -3.37 22.97
CA TYR A 431 -30.53 -4.10 21.96
C TYR A 431 -29.07 -3.64 21.87
N VAL A 432 -28.84 -2.32 21.88
CA VAL A 432 -27.48 -1.75 21.83
C VAL A 432 -26.71 -2.10 23.11
N GLN A 433 -27.34 -2.02 24.29
CA GLN A 433 -26.69 -2.41 25.56
C GLN A 433 -26.36 -3.91 25.63
N ASP A 434 -27.23 -4.77 25.10
CA ASP A 434 -26.97 -6.20 24.98
C ASP A 434 -25.77 -6.46 24.08
N LYS A 435 -25.67 -5.74 22.94
CA LYS A 435 -24.52 -5.83 22.03
C LYS A 435 -23.22 -5.29 22.62
N ILE A 436 -23.26 -4.23 23.43
CA ILE A 436 -22.10 -3.74 24.22
C ILE A 436 -21.61 -4.85 25.16
N SER A 437 -22.54 -5.48 25.88
CA SER A 437 -22.24 -6.52 26.88
C SER A 437 -21.72 -7.80 26.22
N GLU A 438 -22.35 -8.24 25.14
CA GLU A 438 -21.92 -9.39 24.32
C GLU A 438 -20.51 -9.18 23.77
N ARG A 439 -20.25 -8.02 23.15
CA ARG A 439 -18.94 -7.66 22.62
C ARG A 439 -17.87 -7.73 23.70
N LYS A 440 -18.12 -7.14 24.88
CA LYS A 440 -17.16 -7.17 25.98
C LYS A 440 -16.84 -8.61 26.40
N LYS A 441 -17.85 -9.48 26.54
CA LYS A 441 -17.64 -10.90 26.90
C LYS A 441 -16.78 -11.63 25.87
N ILE A 442 -17.03 -11.42 24.57
CA ILE A 442 -16.24 -12.03 23.50
C ILE A 442 -14.80 -11.51 23.53
N GLN A 443 -14.61 -10.19 23.68
CA GLN A 443 -13.28 -9.56 23.76
C GLN A 443 -12.46 -10.09 24.96
N ASP A 444 -13.08 -10.16 26.15
CA ASP A 444 -12.44 -10.69 27.35
C ASP A 444 -12.05 -12.17 27.17
N LYS A 445 -12.93 -12.98 26.57
CA LYS A 445 -12.67 -14.39 26.31
C LYS A 445 -11.53 -14.59 25.31
N ILE A 446 -11.50 -13.82 24.23
CA ILE A 446 -10.38 -13.82 23.26
C ILE A 446 -9.07 -13.43 23.96
N SER A 447 -9.09 -12.41 24.82
CA SER A 447 -7.90 -11.98 25.56
C SER A 447 -7.37 -13.11 26.45
N ASN A 448 -8.22 -13.75 27.24
CA ASN A 448 -7.82 -14.84 28.14
C ASN A 448 -7.26 -16.04 27.35
N LEU A 449 -7.93 -16.44 26.27
CA LEU A 449 -7.46 -17.52 25.39
C LEU A 449 -6.13 -17.17 24.74
N ASN A 450 -5.90 -15.90 24.40
CA ASN A 450 -4.62 -15.46 23.84
C ASN A 450 -3.49 -15.56 24.88
N ASP A 451 -3.76 -15.24 26.14
CA ASP A 451 -2.76 -15.37 27.21
C ASP A 451 -2.38 -16.84 27.43
N GLU A 452 -3.36 -17.75 27.43
CA GLU A 452 -3.13 -19.19 27.48
C GLU A 452 -2.36 -19.69 26.25
N ARG A 453 -2.76 -19.23 25.06
CA ARG A 453 -2.09 -19.53 23.79
C ARG A 453 -0.63 -19.13 23.82
N ARG A 454 -0.31 -17.92 24.32
CA ARG A 454 1.08 -17.44 24.41
C ARG A 454 1.92 -18.33 25.31
N LYS A 455 1.39 -18.72 26.48
CA LYS A 455 2.06 -19.66 27.40
C LYS A 455 2.30 -21.02 26.73
N TYR A 456 1.28 -21.58 26.09
CA TYR A 456 1.39 -22.85 25.37
C TYR A 456 2.47 -22.79 24.27
N VAL A 457 2.42 -21.75 23.42
CA VAL A 457 3.40 -21.58 22.35
C VAL A 457 4.81 -21.39 22.91
N ALA A 458 4.98 -20.63 23.99
CA ALA A 458 6.28 -20.45 24.64
C ALA A 458 6.83 -21.78 25.21
N ASP A 459 5.98 -22.59 25.84
CA ASP A 459 6.39 -23.88 26.41
C ASP A 459 6.69 -24.92 25.34
N GLU A 460 5.87 -25.02 24.29
CA GLU A 460 6.15 -25.88 23.13
C GLU A 460 7.44 -25.47 22.41
N ARG A 461 7.71 -24.16 22.29
CA ARG A 461 9.00 -23.66 21.76
C ARG A 461 10.17 -24.09 22.63
N LYS A 462 10.08 -23.99 23.96
CA LYS A 462 11.14 -24.46 24.87
C LYS A 462 11.41 -25.95 24.71
N LYS A 463 10.36 -26.77 24.52
CA LYS A 463 10.49 -28.21 24.25
C LYS A 463 11.17 -28.50 22.91
N GLN A 464 10.87 -27.71 21.88
CA GLN A 464 11.46 -27.85 20.54
C GLN A 464 12.90 -27.29 20.47
N ALA A 465 13.26 -26.32 21.32
CA ALA A 465 14.56 -25.65 21.35
C ALA A 465 15.72 -26.52 21.89
N GLY A 466 15.51 -27.81 22.13
CA GLY A 466 16.54 -28.76 22.61
C GLY A 466 17.72 -29.04 21.66
N ALA A 467 18.00 -28.20 20.64
CA ALA A 467 19.15 -28.38 19.75
C ALA A 467 19.76 -27.11 19.11
N SER A 468 19.16 -25.92 19.23
CA SER A 468 19.77 -24.68 18.72
C SER A 468 19.17 -23.47 19.44
N GLY A 469 19.98 -22.79 20.26
CA GLY A 469 19.59 -21.59 21.01
C GLY A 469 19.36 -20.32 20.16
N GLU A 470 18.87 -20.46 18.92
CA GLU A 470 18.53 -19.31 18.08
C GLU A 470 17.13 -18.76 18.44
N GLN A 471 17.06 -17.46 18.71
CA GLN A 471 15.78 -16.76 18.85
C GLN A 471 14.97 -16.88 17.56
N THR A 472 13.68 -17.15 17.70
CA THR A 472 12.77 -17.15 16.54
C THR A 472 12.60 -15.73 16.00
N LEU A 473 12.35 -15.59 14.69
CA LEU A 473 12.06 -14.29 14.07
C LEU A 473 10.97 -13.52 14.83
N ASP A 474 9.90 -14.20 15.25
CA ASP A 474 8.81 -13.61 16.01
C ASP A 474 9.28 -12.99 17.34
N GLN A 475 10.21 -13.63 18.04
CA GLN A 475 10.79 -13.11 19.28
C GLN A 475 11.69 -11.91 19.01
N ALA A 476 12.58 -12.01 18.01
CA ALA A 476 13.49 -10.92 17.65
C ALA A 476 12.71 -9.66 17.22
N VAL A 477 11.65 -9.83 16.43
CA VAL A 477 10.75 -8.76 16.01
C VAL A 477 10.07 -8.12 17.23
N SER A 478 9.53 -8.93 18.14
CA SER A 478 8.80 -8.42 19.30
C SER A 478 9.73 -7.70 20.28
N GLU A 479 10.92 -8.24 20.52
CA GLU A 479 11.94 -7.65 21.40
C GLU A 479 12.47 -6.33 20.86
N ALA A 480 12.75 -6.24 19.55
CA ALA A 480 13.16 -5.01 18.88
C ALA A 480 12.11 -3.91 19.07
N VAL A 481 10.85 -4.23 18.76
CA VAL A 481 9.73 -3.30 18.84
C VAL A 481 9.49 -2.85 20.29
N ARG A 482 9.55 -3.77 21.25
CA ARG A 482 9.41 -3.47 22.69
C ARG A 482 10.51 -2.52 23.16
N THR A 483 11.77 -2.86 22.89
CA THR A 483 12.93 -2.06 23.30
C THR A 483 12.87 -0.64 22.73
N GLN A 484 12.47 -0.49 21.48
CA GLN A 484 12.33 0.82 20.84
C GLN A 484 11.15 1.63 21.39
N ALA A 485 10.00 0.99 21.61
CA ALA A 485 8.81 1.64 22.17
C ALA A 485 9.00 2.01 23.66
N GLU A 486 9.74 1.21 24.43
CA GLU A 486 10.09 1.51 25.83
C GLU A 486 10.96 2.77 25.96
N LYS A 487 11.83 3.05 24.99
CA LYS A 487 12.56 4.35 24.91
C LYS A 487 11.60 5.54 24.78
N LYS A 488 10.37 5.30 24.31
CA LYS A 488 9.26 6.28 24.21
C LYS A 488 8.26 6.16 25.36
N LYS A 489 8.62 5.46 26.43
CA LYS A 489 7.84 5.23 27.66
C LYS A 489 6.58 4.37 27.46
N PHE A 490 6.49 3.62 26.36
CA PHE A 490 5.50 2.56 26.24
C PHE A 490 5.88 1.38 27.14
N LYS A 491 4.87 0.72 27.71
CA LYS A 491 5.00 -0.46 28.55
C LYS A 491 4.20 -1.59 27.92
N PHE A 492 4.69 -2.81 28.09
CA PHE A 492 4.02 -4.01 27.63
C PHE A 492 3.71 -4.86 28.86
N LYS A 493 2.59 -5.61 28.81
CA LYS A 493 2.33 -6.61 29.84
C LYS A 493 3.43 -7.67 29.80
N SER A 494 4.00 -7.98 30.96
CA SER A 494 4.98 -9.06 31.12
C SER A 494 4.38 -10.38 30.66
N GLU A 495 5.16 -11.17 29.93
CA GLU A 495 4.78 -12.53 29.47
C GLU A 495 4.59 -13.51 30.63
#